data_AF-A0A8T1IKD8-F1
#
_entry.id   AF-A0A8T1IKD8-F1
#
_cell.length_a   1.000
_cell.length_b   1.000
_cell.length_c   1.000
_cell.angle_alpha   90.00
_cell.angle_beta   90.00
_cell.angle_gamma   90.00
#
_symmetry.space_group_name_H-M   'P 1'
#
loop_
_entity.id
_entity.type
_entity.pdbx_description
1 polymer ?
#
loop_
_entity_poly.entity_id
_entity_poly.type
_entity_poly.pdbx_seq_one_letter_code
_entity_poly.pdbx_strand_id
1 'polypeptide(L)' 'MHGSVLFEWDPDIDRVVRMQSQSDMLTRMLSLLGNVVDVSRVFEGALLTPECRWVTRGRTH' A
#
# COMPACT_ATOMS: atom_id res chain seq x y z
N MET A 1 12.34 6.76 -2.43
CA MET A 1 11.30 5.85 -1.89
C MET A 1 11.97 4.90 -0.92
N HIS A 2 11.50 4.83 0.33
CA HIS A 2 11.83 3.71 1.22
C HIS A 2 10.59 2.82 1.28
N GLY A 3 10.77 1.58 0.85
CA GLY A 3 9.73 0.58 0.88
C GLY A 3 10.36 -0.80 0.96
N SER A 4 9.58 -1.74 1.46
CA SER A 4 9.96 -3.14 1.57
C SER A 4 8.81 -4.00 1.08
N VAL A 5 9.15 -5.19 0.62
CA VAL A 5 8.19 -6.22 0.26
C VAL A 5 8.56 -7.48 1.01
N LEU A 6 7.60 -8.02 1.76
CA LEU A 6 7.70 -9.30 2.43
C LEU A 6 6.98 -10.35 1.58
N PHE A 7 7.70 -11.42 1.24
CA PHE A 7 7.14 -12.62 0.63
C PHE A 7 7.12 -13.74 1.68
N GLU A 8 5.94 -14.31 1.90
CA GLU A 8 5.78 -15.49 2.75
C GLU A 8 5.78 -16.72 1.85
N TRP A 9 6.77 -17.58 2.06
CA TRP A 9 6.95 -18.84 1.34
C TRP A 9 6.35 -19.99 2.14
N ASP A 10 5.55 -20.82 1.49
CA ASP A 10 5.04 -22.06 2.02
C ASP A 10 5.86 -23.23 1.43
N PRO A 11 6.66 -23.92 2.27
CA PRO A 11 7.50 -25.01 1.81
C PRO A 11 6.72 -26.30 1.49
N ASP A 12 5.50 -26.47 2.01
CA ASP A 12 4.72 -27.70 1.81
C ASP A 12 4.12 -27.75 0.40
N ILE A 13 3.83 -26.59 -0.18
CA ILE A 13 3.30 -26.46 -1.55
C ILE A 13 4.30 -25.82 -2.53
N ASP A 14 5.51 -25.50 -2.06
CA ASP A 14 6.62 -24.90 -2.83
C ASP A 14 6.23 -23.57 -3.53
N ARG A 15 5.49 -22.70 -2.83
CA ARG A 15 4.92 -21.46 -3.41
C ARG A 15 4.91 -20.29 -2.42
N VAL A 16 4.89 -19.08 -2.96
CA VAL A 16 4.57 -17.86 -2.19
C VAL A 16 3.06 -17.85 -1.88
N VAL A 17 2.71 -17.75 -0.61
CA VAL A 17 1.31 -17.69 -0.14
C VAL A 17 0.86 -16.28 0.24
N ARG A 18 1.80 -15.38 0.51
CA ARG A 18 1.48 -13.99 0.87
C ARG A 18 2.53 -13.01 0.34
N MET A 19 2.06 -11.86 -0.09
CA MET A 19 2.88 -10.71 -0.43
C MET A 19 2.38 -9.49 0.33
N GLN A 20 3.26 -8.81 1.06
CA GLN A 20 2.93 -7.56 1.75
C GLN A 20 3.94 -6.48 1.37
N SER A 21 3.46 -5.38 0.80
CA SER A 21 4.24 -4.18 0.54
C SER A 21 4.03 -3.16 1.65
N GLN A 22 5.11 -2.50 2.06
CA GLN A 22 5.05 -1.34 2.94
C GLN A 22 5.85 -0.20 2.31
N SER A 23 5.28 1.01 2.34
CA SER A 23 6.02 2.23 2.03
C SER A 23 5.40 3.42 2.73
N ASP A 24 6.24 4.38 3.13
CA ASP A 24 5.79 5.67 3.62
C ASP A 24 5.52 6.62 2.44
N MET A 25 4.42 6.39 1.71
CA MET A 25 4.04 7.28 0.61
C MET A 25 3.44 8.58 1.12
N LEU A 26 2.85 8.59 2.32
CA LEU A 26 2.30 9.79 2.93
C LEU A 26 3.37 10.88 3.07
N THR A 27 4.50 10.59 3.72
CA THR A 27 5.58 11.58 3.90
C THR A 27 6.14 12.05 2.57
N ARG A 28 6.23 11.15 1.58
CA ARG A 28 6.75 11.50 0.24
C ARG A 28 5.80 12.40 -0.53
N MET A 29 4.52 12.06 -0.58
CA MET A 29 3.52 12.89 -1.27
C MET A 29 3.35 14.23 -0.56
N LEU A 30 3.43 14.26 0.77
CA LEU A 30 3.39 15.52 1.51
C LEU A 30 4.62 16.40 1.23
N SER A 31 5.81 15.82 1.14
CA SER A 31 7.02 16.57 0.77
C SER A 31 6.98 17.14 -0.66
N LEU A 32 6.25 16.48 -1.55
CA LEU A 32 6.11 16.86 -2.95
C LEU A 32 5.02 17.93 -3.17
N LEU A 33 3.86 17.74 -2.56
CA LEU A 33 2.67 18.57 -2.77
C LEU A 33 2.55 19.70 -1.73
N GLY A 34 3.30 19.61 -0.63
CA GLY A 34 3.37 20.64 0.41
C GLY A 34 2.11 20.77 1.28
N ASN A 35 1.07 19.96 1.05
CA ASN A 35 -0.16 20.00 1.84
C ASN A 35 -0.92 18.67 1.83
N VAL A 36 -1.69 18.41 2.89
CA VAL A 36 -2.42 17.15 3.08
C VAL A 36 -3.67 17.03 2.19
N VAL A 37 -4.27 18.16 1.79
CA VAL A 37 -5.50 18.15 0.96
C VAL A 37 -5.21 17.61 -0.43
N ASP A 38 -4.11 18.04 -1.05
CA ASP A 38 -3.72 17.52 -2.36
C ASP A 38 -3.19 16.08 -2.27
N VAL A 39 -2.58 15.71 -1.16
CA VAL A 39 -2.24 14.30 -0.89
C VAL A 39 -3.51 13.45 -0.82
N SER A 40 -4.58 13.90 -0.13
CA SER A 40 -5.82 13.11 -0.05
C SER A 40 -6.47 12.93 -1.41
N ARG A 41 -6.41 13.94 -2.29
CA ARG A 41 -6.91 13.86 -3.66
C ARG A 41 -6.18 12.82 -4.51
N VAL A 42 -4.86 12.64 -4.32
CA VAL A 42 -4.10 11.60 -5.03
C VAL A 42 -4.60 10.19 -4.67
N PHE A 43 -5.03 9.99 -3.43
CA PHE A 43 -5.53 8.70 -2.96
C PHE A 43 -7.05 8.55 -3.08
N GLU A 44 -7.76 9.57 -3.57
CA GLU A 44 -9.20 9.51 -3.81
C GLU A 44 -9.48 8.53 -4.97
N GLY A 45 -10.16 7.42 -4.65
CA GLY A 45 -10.42 6.34 -5.63
C GLY A 45 -9.20 5.46 -5.96
N ALA A 46 -8.06 5.67 -5.29
CA ALA A 46 -6.90 4.80 -5.47
C ALA A 46 -7.15 3.39 -4.93
N LEU A 47 -6.53 2.39 -5.57
CA LEU A 47 -6.58 0.99 -5.11
C LEU A 47 -5.62 0.72 -3.94
N LEU A 48 -4.77 1.69 -3.62
CA LEU A 48 -3.77 1.63 -2.56
C LEU A 48 -3.98 2.77 -1.57
N THR A 49 -3.77 2.49 -0.29
CA THR A 49 -3.69 3.52 0.75
C THR A 49 -2.31 4.21 0.74
N PRO A 50 -2.15 5.37 1.42
CA PRO A 50 -0.86 6.03 1.60
C PRO A 50 0.23 5.18 2.28
N GLU A 51 -0.12 4.06 2.91
CA GLU A 51 0.84 3.11 3.47
C GLU A 51 1.18 1.96 2.51
N CYS A 52 0.81 2.07 1.23
CA CYS A 52 0.96 1.04 0.20
C CYS A 52 0.26 -0.28 0.52
N ARG A 53 -0.94 -0.21 1.12
CA ARG A 53 -1.82 -1.37 1.31
C ARG A 53 -2.97 -1.35 0.33
N TRP A 54 -3.36 -2.52 -0.17
CA TRP A 54 -4.57 -2.67 -0.99
C TRP A 54 -5.80 -2.27 -0.19
N VAL A 55 -6.66 -1.46 -0.79
CA VAL A 55 -7.97 -1.16 -0.23
C VAL A 55 -8.80 -2.43 -0.26
N THR A 56 -9.01 -3.06 0.91
CA THR A 56 -9.92 -4.20 1.01
C THR A 56 -11.34 -3.68 0.83
N ARG A 57 -11.88 -3.80 -0.38
CA ARG A 57 -13.30 -3.57 -0.63
C ARG A 57 -14.05 -4.64 0.15
N GLY A 58 -14.74 -4.25 1.22
CA GLY A 58 -15.52 -5.18 2.03
C GLY A 58 -16.42 -5.99 1.12
N ARG A 59 -16.32 -7.33 1.17
CA ARG A 59 -17.34 -8.20 0.59
C ARG A 59 -18.60 -7.95 1.42
N THR A 60 -19.48 -7.10 0.93
CA THR A 60 -20.89 -7.13 1.32
C THR A 60 -21.42 -8.50 0.89
N HIS A 61 -21.48 -9.44 1.82
CA HIS A 61 -22.36 -10.59 1.78
C HIS A 61 -23.66 -10.24 2.48
#